data_AF-A0A7X4JUX1-F1
#
_entry.id   AF-A0A7X4JUX1-F1
#
_cell.length_a   1.000
_cell.length_b   1.000
_cell.length_c   1.000
_cell.angle_alpha   90.00
_cell.angle_beta   90.00
_cell.angle_gamma   90.00
#
_symmetry.space_group_name_H-M   'P 1'
#
loop_
_entity.id
_entity.type
_entity.pdbx_description
1 polymer ?
#
loop_
_entity_poly.entity_id
_entity_poly.type
_entity_poly.pdbx_seq_one_letter_code
_entity_poly.pdbx_strand_id
1 'polypeptide(L)'
;MSVSLAFRFPAGRYHATPFGHHVNEGLIEWPPSPWRLLRALISIGYTSGAWNGDGPPDAARCLIENLASELPHYRLPPAVGTHSRHYMPIGVLDPKTKIEKTTLVFDTWARVEDQELVATWRDVTLDDTGRSMLVGLTKRLNYLGRSESWVEGRVLGAHEPAPEINCFPEQPGNAPGRGWEQIVLLAPD
;
A
#
# COMPACT_ATOMS: atom_id res chain seq x y z
N MET A 1 -5.32 -11.15 -19.80
CA MET A 1 -5.61 -11.84 -18.52
C MET A 1 -5.35 -10.85 -17.40
N SER A 2 -5.89 -11.09 -16.19
CA SER A 2 -5.72 -10.17 -15.06
C SER A 2 -4.79 -10.75 -13.99
N VAL A 3 -4.17 -9.87 -13.22
CA VAL A 3 -3.36 -10.19 -12.05
C VAL A 3 -3.96 -9.51 -10.83
N SER A 4 -4.17 -10.25 -9.74
CA SER A 4 -4.73 -9.69 -8.51
C SER A 4 -3.89 -10.05 -7.29
N LEU A 5 -3.60 -9.03 -6.47
CA LEU A 5 -2.94 -9.16 -5.18
C LEU A 5 -3.95 -8.85 -4.08
N ALA A 6 -4.11 -9.79 -3.14
CA ALA A 6 -4.90 -9.60 -1.93
C ALA A 6 -3.99 -9.38 -0.74
N PHE A 7 -4.37 -8.44 0.11
CA PHE A 7 -3.64 -8.00 1.29
C PHE A 7 -4.59 -8.04 2.49
N ARG A 8 -4.26 -8.87 3.47
CA ARG A 8 -4.91 -8.89 4.78
C ARG A 8 -4.02 -8.16 5.78
N PHE A 9 -4.60 -7.35 6.65
CA PHE A 9 -3.86 -6.63 7.70
C PHE A 9 -4.18 -7.25 9.06
N PRO A 10 -3.36 -8.15 9.62
CA PRO A 10 -3.72 -8.90 10.83
C PRO A 10 -3.99 -8.02 12.05
N ALA A 11 -3.39 -6.83 12.11
CA ALA A 11 -3.63 -5.85 13.16
C ALA A 11 -4.94 -5.05 12.97
N GLY A 12 -5.66 -5.24 11.86
CA GLY A 12 -6.85 -4.48 11.47
C GLY A 12 -6.57 -3.02 11.11
N ARG A 13 -5.30 -2.67 10.83
CA ARG A 13 -4.84 -1.29 10.63
C ARG A 13 -3.90 -1.17 9.44
N TYR A 14 -4.11 -0.11 8.68
CA TYR A 14 -3.25 0.30 7.58
C TYR A 14 -2.76 1.74 7.81
N HIS A 15 -1.50 1.86 8.17
CA HIS A 15 -0.74 3.10 8.31
C HIS A 15 0.02 3.40 7.01
N ALA A 16 -0.31 4.51 6.36
CA ALA A 16 0.50 5.01 5.27
C ALA A 16 0.28 6.50 5.05
N THR A 17 1.38 7.26 4.99
CA THR A 17 1.36 8.69 4.72
C THR A 17 1.34 8.91 3.20
N PRO A 18 0.46 9.77 2.66
CA PRO A 18 0.49 10.14 1.25
C PRO A 18 1.85 10.70 0.82
N PHE A 19 2.26 10.40 -0.41
CA PHE A 19 3.49 10.96 -0.96
C PHE A 19 3.42 12.51 -0.99
N GLY A 20 4.51 13.18 -0.64
CA GLY A 20 4.57 14.65 -0.58
C GLY A 20 3.97 15.26 0.69
N HIS A 21 3.49 14.45 1.64
CA HIS A 21 2.91 14.90 2.89
C HIS A 21 3.76 14.51 4.11
N HIS A 22 3.73 15.34 5.14
CA HIS A 22 4.39 15.07 6.41
C HIS A 22 3.52 14.14 7.29
N VAL A 23 4.16 13.25 8.05
CA VAL A 23 3.46 12.22 8.87
C VAL A 23 2.51 12.80 9.93
N ASN A 24 2.78 14.03 10.39
CA ASN A 24 1.95 14.75 11.37
C ASN A 24 0.79 15.56 10.75
N GLU A 25 0.49 15.40 9.46
CA GLU A 25 -0.66 16.09 8.82
C GLU A 25 -1.99 15.37 9.04
N GLY A 26 -1.99 14.18 9.63
CA GLY A 26 -3.22 13.43 9.88
C GLY A 26 -3.85 12.79 8.64
N LEU A 27 -3.10 12.70 7.54
CA LEU A 27 -3.56 12.12 6.28
C LEU A 27 -3.21 10.63 6.18
N ILE A 28 -4.07 9.88 5.49
CA ILE A 28 -3.90 8.44 5.22
C ILE A 28 -4.00 8.26 3.71
N GLU A 29 -3.02 7.60 3.10
CA GLU A 29 -3.12 7.22 1.69
C GLU A 29 -3.95 5.95 1.55
N TRP A 30 -5.26 6.10 1.37
CA TRP A 30 -6.16 4.97 1.17
C TRP A 30 -6.88 5.14 -0.17
N PRO A 31 -6.69 4.24 -1.15
CA PRO A 31 -5.94 2.98 -1.09
C PRO A 31 -4.41 3.16 -1.20
N PRO A 32 -3.61 2.09 -0.99
CA PRO A 32 -2.18 2.12 -1.30
C PRO A 32 -1.95 2.47 -2.78
N SER A 33 -1.19 3.52 -3.05
CA SER A 33 -0.89 3.98 -4.40
C SER A 33 -0.20 2.90 -5.24
N PRO A 34 -0.38 2.92 -6.58
CA PRO A 34 0.30 2.00 -7.48
C PRO A 34 1.82 2.03 -7.27
N TRP A 35 2.40 3.23 -7.13
CA TRP A 35 3.82 3.39 -6.81
C TRP A 35 4.23 2.66 -5.52
N ARG A 36 3.42 2.79 -4.45
CA ARG A 36 3.69 2.11 -3.18
C ARG A 36 3.65 0.59 -3.30
N LEU A 37 2.71 0.05 -4.07
CA LEU A 37 2.62 -1.40 -4.33
C LEU A 37 3.88 -1.90 -5.04
N LEU A 38 4.29 -1.25 -6.12
CA LEU A 38 5.49 -1.63 -6.88
C LEU A 38 6.76 -1.49 -6.03
N ARG A 39 6.89 -0.39 -5.29
CA ARG A 39 8.04 -0.14 -4.40
C ARG A 39 8.10 -1.15 -3.26
N ALA A 40 6.95 -1.64 -2.76
CA ALA A 40 6.92 -2.70 -1.76
C ALA A 40 7.42 -4.04 -2.32
N LEU A 41 7.02 -4.41 -3.55
CA LEU A 41 7.51 -5.60 -4.23
C LEU A 41 9.03 -5.54 -4.50
N ILE A 42 9.54 -4.38 -4.92
CA ILE A 42 10.98 -4.16 -5.08
C ILE A 42 11.70 -4.29 -3.73
N SER A 43 11.21 -3.59 -2.72
CA SER A 43 11.81 -3.57 -1.38
C SER A 43 11.90 -4.96 -0.78
N ILE A 44 10.84 -5.78 -0.93
CA ILE A 44 10.85 -7.12 -0.35
C ILE A 44 11.77 -8.07 -1.10
N GLY A 45 11.96 -7.88 -2.41
CA GLY A 45 12.95 -8.63 -3.18
C GLY A 45 14.35 -8.53 -2.58
N TYR A 46 14.79 -7.32 -2.21
CA TYR A 46 16.08 -7.11 -1.56
C TYR A 46 16.07 -7.49 -0.07
N THR A 47 15.12 -6.99 0.70
CA THR A 47 15.13 -7.15 2.17
C THR A 47 14.88 -8.58 2.65
N SER A 48 14.29 -9.43 1.80
CA SER A 48 14.16 -10.87 2.08
C SER A 48 15.37 -11.70 1.65
N GLY A 49 16.38 -11.09 1.01
CA GLY A 49 17.53 -11.80 0.43
C GLY A 49 17.20 -12.60 -0.83
N ALA A 50 16.03 -12.37 -1.44
CA ALA A 50 15.67 -13.00 -2.71
C ALA A 50 16.50 -12.46 -3.88
N TRP A 51 16.94 -11.20 -3.78
CA TRP A 51 17.80 -10.54 -4.76
C TRP A 51 19.11 -10.12 -4.09
N ASN A 52 20.24 -10.49 -4.70
CA ASN A 52 21.58 -10.34 -4.11
C ASN A 52 22.57 -9.55 -4.99
N GLY A 53 22.10 -9.01 -6.14
CA GLY A 53 22.92 -8.23 -7.06
C GLY A 53 22.65 -6.73 -6.96
N ASP A 54 23.39 -5.95 -7.76
CA ASP A 54 23.29 -4.48 -7.83
C ASP A 54 21.95 -3.98 -8.40
N GLY A 55 21.12 -4.89 -8.94
CA GLY A 55 19.81 -4.59 -9.50
C GLY A 55 18.83 -5.77 -9.36
N PRO A 56 17.52 -5.53 -9.62
CA PRO A 56 16.56 -6.61 -9.65
C PRO A 56 16.89 -7.56 -10.82
N PRO A 57 16.69 -8.89 -10.68
CA PRO A 57 16.82 -9.81 -11.80
C PRO A 57 15.97 -9.38 -13.01
N ASP A 58 16.37 -9.74 -14.23
CA ASP A 58 15.64 -9.33 -15.45
C ASP A 58 14.16 -9.71 -15.41
N ALA A 59 13.83 -10.91 -14.93
CA ALA A 59 12.43 -11.33 -14.74
C ALA A 59 11.68 -10.47 -13.70
N ALA A 60 12.37 -9.96 -12.68
CA ALA A 60 11.78 -9.03 -11.71
C ALA A 60 11.55 -7.65 -12.32
N ARG A 61 12.51 -7.16 -13.12
CA ARG A 61 12.36 -5.93 -13.88
C ARG A 61 11.15 -6.00 -14.82
N CYS A 62 11.07 -7.04 -15.65
CA CYS A 62 9.92 -7.26 -16.54
C CYS A 62 8.59 -7.36 -15.78
N LEU A 63 8.56 -8.06 -14.63
CA LEU A 63 7.37 -8.14 -13.78
C LEU A 63 6.91 -6.76 -13.31
N ILE A 64 7.84 -5.94 -12.80
CA ILE A 64 7.50 -4.61 -12.28
C ILE A 64 7.10 -3.67 -13.42
N GLU A 65 7.79 -3.70 -14.56
CA GLU A 65 7.44 -2.90 -15.74
C GLU A 65 6.06 -3.27 -16.28
N ASN A 66 5.71 -4.56 -16.33
CA ASN A 66 4.37 -5.03 -16.72
C ASN A 66 3.28 -4.58 -15.74
N LEU A 67 3.55 -4.55 -14.44
CA LEU A 67 2.59 -4.03 -13.46
C LEU A 67 2.52 -2.49 -13.48
N ALA A 68 3.60 -1.82 -13.88
CA ALA A 68 3.64 -0.36 -14.00
C ALA A 68 2.90 0.15 -15.23
N SER A 69 2.81 -0.65 -16.30
CA SER A 69 2.15 -0.25 -17.55
C SER A 69 0.64 -0.08 -17.44
N GLU A 70 0.03 -0.52 -16.34
CA GLU A 70 -1.41 -0.48 -16.12
C GLU A 70 -1.72 -0.05 -14.69
N LEU A 71 -2.80 0.72 -14.52
CA LEU A 71 -3.22 1.14 -13.19
C LEU A 71 -4.13 0.09 -12.52
N PRO A 72 -3.88 -0.26 -11.24
CA PRO A 72 -4.70 -1.22 -10.53
C PRO A 72 -6.11 -0.68 -10.26
N HIS A 73 -7.08 -1.57 -10.36
CA HIS A 73 -8.41 -1.42 -9.80
C HIS A 73 -8.45 -2.05 -8.43
N TYR A 74 -9.25 -1.52 -7.51
CA TYR A 74 -9.27 -1.99 -6.14
C TYR A 74 -10.65 -2.48 -5.69
N ARG A 75 -10.61 -3.50 -4.85
CA ARG A 75 -11.67 -3.83 -3.90
C ARG A 75 -11.19 -3.43 -2.51
N LEU A 76 -11.72 -2.32 -2.02
CA LEU A 76 -11.41 -1.77 -0.70
C LEU A 76 -12.43 -2.27 0.32
N PRO A 77 -12.00 -2.83 1.46
CA PRO A 77 -12.91 -3.05 2.56
C PRO A 77 -13.38 -1.70 3.12
N PRO A 78 -14.55 -1.67 3.80
CA PRO A 78 -14.92 -0.53 4.62
C PRO A 78 -13.78 -0.14 5.55
N ALA A 79 -13.41 1.14 5.53
CA ALA A 79 -12.31 1.67 6.30
C ALA A 79 -12.72 2.96 7.02
N VAL A 80 -12.22 3.15 8.24
CA VAL A 80 -12.40 4.38 9.01
C VAL A 80 -11.04 4.99 9.31
N GLY A 81 -10.84 6.23 8.89
CA GLY A 81 -9.65 6.99 9.27
C GLY A 81 -9.66 7.34 10.75
N THR A 82 -8.60 7.01 11.46
CA THR A 82 -8.45 7.29 12.89
C THR A 82 -6.99 7.61 13.22
N HIS A 83 -6.76 8.14 14.41
CA HIS A 83 -5.41 8.46 14.88
C HIS A 83 -5.27 8.28 16.39
N SER A 84 -4.02 8.19 16.83
CA SER A 84 -3.62 8.39 18.21
C SER A 84 -2.81 9.68 18.34
N ARG A 85 -2.84 10.28 19.53
CA ARG A 85 -2.19 11.56 19.84
C ARG A 85 -1.14 11.32 20.91
N HIS A 86 0.09 11.71 20.61
CA HIS A 86 1.23 11.54 21.50
C HIS A 86 1.88 12.89 21.76
N TYR A 87 2.09 13.24 23.03
CA TYR A 87 2.84 14.43 23.42
C TYR A 87 4.29 14.01 23.62
N MET A 88 5.07 13.99 22.54
CA MET A 88 6.43 13.46 22.52
C MET A 88 7.43 14.48 23.09
N PRO A 89 8.33 14.06 23.99
CA PRO A 89 9.38 14.93 24.52
C PRO A 89 10.32 15.42 23.40
N ILE A 90 10.74 16.70 23.47
CA ILE A 90 11.63 17.30 22.47
C ILE A 90 13.06 17.57 22.98
N GLY A 91 13.44 17.03 24.14
CA GLY A 91 14.79 17.20 24.70
C GLY A 91 15.08 18.60 25.23
N VAL A 92 14.05 19.45 25.42
CA VAL A 92 14.19 20.83 25.89
C VAL A 92 13.40 21.01 27.18
N LEU A 93 14.08 21.37 28.28
CA LEU A 93 13.41 21.69 29.54
C LEU A 93 12.76 23.08 29.47
N ASP A 94 11.56 23.19 30.02
CA ASP A 94 10.93 24.47 30.26
C ASP A 94 11.72 25.26 31.33
N PRO A 95 12.16 26.50 31.04
CA PRO A 95 13.02 27.25 31.96
C PRO A 95 12.39 27.52 33.34
N LYS A 96 11.06 27.58 33.41
CA LYS A 96 10.31 27.93 34.64
C LYS A 96 9.95 26.69 35.44
N THR A 97 9.36 25.69 34.78
CA THR A 97 8.84 24.48 35.46
C THR A 97 9.89 23.39 35.61
N LYS A 98 10.99 23.45 34.84
CA LYS A 98 12.02 22.39 34.73
C LYS A 98 11.46 21.05 34.23
N ILE A 99 10.24 21.05 33.67
CA ILE A 99 9.62 19.89 33.02
C ILE A 99 10.00 19.89 31.54
N GLU A 100 10.19 18.71 30.97
CA GLU A 100 10.49 18.58 29.54
C GLU A 100 9.31 19.05 28.67
N LYS A 101 9.62 19.87 27.66
CA LYS A 101 8.65 20.29 26.66
C LYS A 101 8.29 19.13 25.77
N THR A 102 7.04 19.10 25.35
CA THR A 102 6.51 18.10 24.42
C THR A 102 5.97 18.75 23.16
N THR A 103 5.99 18.03 22.06
CA THR A 103 5.26 18.37 20.83
C THR A 103 4.18 17.35 20.55
N LEU A 104 3.06 17.78 19.97
CA LEU A 104 1.97 16.88 19.58
C LEU A 104 2.36 16.16 18.28
N VAL A 105 2.33 14.83 18.32
CA VAL A 105 2.60 13.93 17.20
C VAL A 105 1.33 13.11 16.94
N PHE A 106 0.95 13.02 15.67
CA PHE A 106 -0.16 12.20 15.22
C PHE A 106 0.38 10.88 14.66
N ASP A 107 -0.21 9.78 15.09
CA ASP A 107 -0.07 8.50 14.41
C ASP A 107 -1.43 8.12 13.80
N THR A 108 -1.53 8.15 12.48
CA THR A 108 -2.79 8.08 11.74
C THR A 108 -2.85 6.80 10.89
N TRP A 109 -4.00 6.13 10.85
CA TRP A 109 -4.22 4.90 10.09
C TRP A 109 -5.67 4.73 9.64
N ALA A 110 -5.87 3.95 8.57
CA ALA A 110 -7.16 3.39 8.21
C ALA A 110 -7.40 2.12 9.02
N ARG A 111 -8.51 2.08 9.76
CA ARG A 111 -8.99 0.87 10.44
C ARG A 111 -9.80 0.04 9.44
N VAL A 112 -9.30 -1.14 9.09
CA VAL A 112 -9.82 -2.01 8.02
C VAL A 112 -10.37 -3.34 8.53
N GLU A 113 -10.18 -3.63 9.83
CA GLU A 113 -10.53 -4.90 10.47
C GLU A 113 -9.88 -6.11 9.78
N ASP A 114 -10.43 -7.31 9.96
CA ASP A 114 -9.94 -8.55 9.34
C ASP A 114 -10.54 -8.77 7.93
N GLN A 115 -10.39 -7.79 7.04
CA GLN A 115 -10.85 -7.88 5.65
C GLN A 115 -9.68 -7.67 4.67
N GLU A 116 -9.81 -8.28 3.49
CA GLU A 116 -8.81 -8.16 2.43
C GLU A 116 -9.05 -6.90 1.58
N LEU A 117 -7.98 -6.12 1.38
CA LEU A 117 -7.86 -5.20 0.26
C LEU A 117 -7.33 -5.98 -0.95
N VAL A 118 -7.94 -5.79 -2.12
CA VAL A 118 -7.47 -6.42 -3.36
C VAL A 118 -7.11 -5.36 -4.39
N ALA A 119 -5.92 -5.47 -4.98
CA ALA A 119 -5.48 -4.67 -6.12
C ALA A 119 -5.42 -5.57 -7.37
N THR A 120 -6.07 -5.17 -8.46
CA THR A 120 -6.25 -5.95 -9.68
C THR A 120 -5.81 -5.15 -10.90
N TRP A 121 -4.81 -5.66 -11.61
CA TRP A 121 -4.41 -5.21 -12.94
C TRP A 121 -5.19 -6.02 -13.96
N ARG A 122 -6.13 -5.38 -14.68
CA ARG A 122 -7.07 -6.07 -15.58
C ARG A 122 -6.40 -6.53 -16.88
N ASP A 123 -5.43 -5.76 -17.36
CA ASP A 123 -4.82 -5.92 -18.68
C ASP A 123 -3.32 -6.29 -18.60
N VAL A 124 -2.90 -6.91 -17.48
CA VAL A 124 -1.54 -7.41 -17.29
C VAL A 124 -1.52 -8.93 -17.37
N THR A 125 -0.71 -9.46 -18.29
CA THR A 125 -0.49 -10.91 -18.43
C THR A 125 0.94 -11.23 -18.04
N LEU A 126 1.11 -12.21 -17.15
CA LEU A 126 2.41 -12.69 -16.69
C LEU A 126 2.63 -14.10 -17.22
N ASP A 127 3.87 -14.40 -17.60
CA ASP A 127 4.31 -15.76 -17.83
C ASP A 127 4.46 -16.53 -16.50
N ASP A 128 4.74 -17.83 -16.58
CA ASP A 128 4.88 -18.68 -15.39
C ASP A 128 6.01 -18.20 -14.47
N THR A 129 7.10 -17.69 -15.04
CA THR A 129 8.25 -17.15 -14.29
C THR A 129 7.84 -15.90 -13.52
N GLY A 130 7.24 -14.92 -14.18
CA GLY A 130 6.78 -13.67 -13.57
C GLY A 130 5.70 -13.91 -12.53
N ARG A 131 4.76 -14.82 -12.80
CA ARG A 131 3.72 -15.19 -11.83
C ARG A 131 4.30 -15.88 -10.60
N SER A 132 5.20 -16.84 -10.77
CA SER A 132 5.88 -17.52 -9.65
C SER A 132 6.68 -16.53 -8.79
N MET A 133 7.38 -15.59 -9.45
CA MET A 133 8.10 -14.53 -8.76
C MET A 133 7.15 -13.62 -7.97
N LEU A 134 6.05 -13.17 -8.58
CA LEU A 134 5.06 -12.33 -7.90
C LEU A 134 4.47 -13.04 -6.67
N VAL A 135 4.14 -14.33 -6.79
CA VAL A 135 3.70 -15.16 -5.64
C VAL A 135 4.76 -15.16 -4.55
N GLY A 136 6.02 -15.36 -4.91
CA GLY A 136 7.14 -15.38 -3.98
C GLY A 136 7.34 -14.05 -3.25
N LEU A 137 7.32 -12.93 -3.97
CA LEU A 137 7.49 -11.60 -3.39
C LEU A 137 6.32 -11.24 -2.48
N THR A 138 5.10 -11.45 -2.95
CA THR A 138 3.87 -11.07 -2.23
C THR A 138 3.75 -11.83 -0.91
N LYS A 139 4.09 -13.13 -0.89
CA LYS A 139 4.09 -13.95 0.34
C LYS A 139 5.15 -13.52 1.37
N ARG A 140 6.20 -12.82 0.95
CA ARG A 140 7.28 -12.37 1.85
C ARG A 140 7.02 -10.98 2.42
N LEU A 141 6.01 -10.25 1.93
CA LEU A 141 5.71 -8.91 2.43
C LEU A 141 5.39 -8.98 3.93
N ASN A 142 6.13 -8.20 4.72
CA ASN A 142 5.93 -8.12 6.18
C ASN A 142 5.07 -6.91 6.57
N TYR A 143 5.13 -5.83 5.78
CA TYR A 143 4.30 -4.64 5.95
C TYR A 143 4.03 -3.96 4.60
N LEU A 144 2.97 -3.15 4.53
CA LEU A 144 2.66 -2.29 3.39
C LEU A 144 2.33 -0.88 3.89
N GLY A 145 3.12 0.12 3.47
CA GLY A 145 3.04 1.48 4.03
C GLY A 145 4.12 1.70 5.07
N ARG A 146 3.74 2.01 6.31
CA ARG A 146 4.66 2.09 7.46
C ARG A 146 4.79 0.73 8.15
N SER A 147 5.81 0.55 8.99
CA SER A 147 6.11 -0.73 9.65
C SER A 147 5.03 -1.21 10.62
N GLU A 148 4.13 -0.34 11.04
CA GLU A 148 2.96 -0.67 11.87
C GLU A 148 1.85 -1.38 11.06
N SER A 149 1.88 -1.29 9.73
CA SER A 149 0.92 -1.91 8.80
C SER A 149 1.30 -3.32 8.42
N TRP A 150 1.31 -4.23 9.38
CA TRP A 150 1.62 -5.63 9.10
C TRP A 150 0.65 -6.20 8.07
N VAL A 151 1.19 -6.95 7.12
CA VAL A 151 0.42 -7.42 5.97
C VAL A 151 0.71 -8.89 5.71
N GLU A 152 -0.32 -9.63 5.33
CA GLU A 152 -0.22 -10.93 4.70
C GLU A 152 -0.69 -10.78 3.27
N GLY A 153 0.24 -10.98 2.33
CA GLY A 153 -0.03 -10.86 0.90
C GLY A 153 -0.19 -12.20 0.20
N ARG A 154 -1.11 -12.27 -0.76
CA ARG A 154 -1.23 -13.42 -1.69
C ARG A 154 -1.64 -12.96 -3.09
N VAL A 155 -1.28 -13.77 -4.09
CA VAL A 155 -1.80 -13.63 -5.45
C VAL A 155 -3.07 -14.46 -5.56
N LEU A 156 -4.15 -13.91 -6.12
CA LEU A 156 -5.38 -14.67 -6.33
C LEU A 156 -5.19 -15.77 -7.38
N GLY A 157 -5.80 -16.93 -7.11
CA GLY A 157 -5.85 -18.06 -8.03
C GLY A 157 -6.78 -17.81 -9.22
N ALA A 158 -6.51 -18.49 -10.34
CA ALA A 158 -7.29 -18.33 -11.57
C ALA A 158 -8.76 -18.81 -11.45
N HIS A 159 -9.06 -19.61 -10.43
CA HIS A 159 -10.40 -20.13 -10.16
C HIS A 159 -11.11 -19.37 -9.02
N GLU A 160 -10.46 -18.40 -8.39
CA GLU A 160 -11.12 -17.55 -7.40
C GLU A 160 -12.06 -16.55 -8.11
N PRO A 161 -13.22 -16.23 -7.52
CA PRO A 161 -14.10 -15.21 -8.06
C PRO A 161 -13.36 -13.87 -8.23
N ALA A 162 -13.63 -13.17 -9.33
CA ALA A 162 -13.12 -11.82 -9.51
C ALA A 162 -13.63 -10.92 -8.37
N PRO A 163 -12.75 -10.09 -7.77
CA PRO A 163 -13.16 -9.20 -6.70
C PRO A 163 -14.12 -8.13 -7.23
N GLU A 164 -15.10 -7.76 -6.42
CA GLU A 164 -15.98 -6.62 -6.71
C GLU A 164 -15.19 -5.32 -6.61
N ILE A 165 -15.01 -4.63 -7.73
CA ILE A 165 -14.25 -3.39 -7.79
C ILE A 165 -15.11 -2.22 -7.30
N ASN A 166 -14.60 -1.47 -6.32
CA ASN A 166 -15.25 -0.29 -5.75
C ASN A 166 -14.32 0.95 -5.70
N CYS A 167 -13.14 0.87 -6.30
CA CYS A 167 -12.23 1.98 -6.51
C CYS A 167 -11.44 1.72 -7.80
N PHE A 168 -11.35 2.71 -8.68
CA PHE A 168 -10.74 2.54 -9.99
C PHE A 168 -10.07 3.84 -10.45
N PRO A 169 -9.07 3.75 -11.35
CA PRO A 169 -8.42 4.92 -11.92
C PRO A 169 -9.43 5.82 -12.62
N GLU A 170 -9.30 7.13 -12.43
CA GLU A 170 -10.11 8.11 -13.14
C GLU A 170 -9.85 8.00 -14.65
N GLN A 171 -10.91 7.90 -15.43
CA GLN A 171 -10.84 7.94 -16.90
C GLN A 171 -11.63 9.15 -17.41
N PRO A 172 -11.12 9.85 -18.45
CA PRO A 172 -11.87 10.94 -19.08
C PRO A 172 -13.28 10.49 -19.46
N GLY A 173 -14.30 11.20 -18.96
CA GLY A 173 -15.70 10.90 -19.24
C GLY A 173 -16.34 9.80 -18.37
N ASN A 174 -15.59 9.22 -17.43
CA ASN A 174 -16.07 8.22 -16.48
C ASN A 174 -15.87 8.70 -15.03
N ALA A 175 -16.59 9.76 -14.66
CA ALA A 175 -16.64 10.25 -13.28
C ALA A 175 -17.84 9.60 -12.59
N PRO A 176 -17.62 8.68 -11.63
CA PRO A 176 -18.72 8.13 -10.89
C PRO A 176 -19.28 9.26 -10.01
N GLY A 177 -20.59 9.52 -10.13
CA GLY A 177 -21.22 10.71 -9.56
C GLY A 177 -21.32 10.70 -8.03
N ARG A 178 -22.44 11.22 -7.51
CA ARG A 178 -22.66 11.31 -6.06
C ARG A 178 -22.48 9.95 -5.38
N GLY A 179 -21.73 9.92 -4.28
CA GLY A 179 -21.42 8.71 -3.51
C GLY A 179 -19.99 8.20 -3.70
N TRP A 180 -19.22 8.83 -4.58
CA TRP A 180 -17.81 8.56 -4.80
C TRP A 180 -16.94 9.71 -4.30
N GLU A 181 -15.70 9.38 -3.96
CA GLU A 181 -14.67 10.33 -3.52
C GLU A 181 -13.48 10.22 -4.49
N GLN A 182 -12.93 11.37 -4.89
CA GLN A 182 -11.72 11.42 -5.71
C GLN A 182 -10.51 11.47 -4.79
N ILE A 183 -9.54 10.58 -5.03
CA ILE A 183 -8.35 10.44 -4.21
C ILE A 183 -7.14 10.56 -5.13
N VAL A 184 -6.19 11.42 -4.75
CA VAL A 184 -4.94 11.61 -5.50
C VAL A 184 -3.91 10.59 -5.04
N LEU A 185 -3.40 9.79 -5.96
CA LEU A 185 -2.41 8.74 -5.70
C LEU A 185 -1.19 8.93 -6.61
N LEU A 186 -0.01 8.55 -6.10
CA LEU A 186 1.20 8.50 -6.92
C LEU A 186 1.17 7.27 -7.83
N ALA A 187 1.14 7.49 -9.13
CA ALA A 187 1.18 6.45 -10.15
C ALA A 187 2.54 6.47 -10.90
N PRO A 188 2.97 5.32 -11.48
CA PRO A 188 4.01 5.33 -12.52
C PRO A 188 3.53 6.10 -13.74
N ASP A 189 4.48 6.71 -14.46
CA ASP A 189 4.27 7.37 -15.75
C ASP A 189 4.07 6.35 -16.89
#